data_AF-A0A4W5MQW0-F1
#
_entry.id   AF-A0A4W5MQW0-F1
#
_cell.length_a   1.000
_cell.length_b   1.000
_cell.length_c   1.000
_cell.angle_alpha   90.00
_cell.angle_beta   90.00
_cell.angle_gamma   90.00
#
_symmetry.space_group_name_H-M   'P 1'
#
loop_
_entity.id
_entity.type
_entity.pdbx_description
1 polymer ?
#
loop_
_entity_poly.entity_id
_entity_poly.type
_entity_poly.pdbx_seq_one_letter_code
_entity_poly.pdbx_strand_id
1 'polypeptide(L)'
;MQYFGLNYYFVSCLQGSEPTTGYFDSRDPTKSAQPYIELSSAFDETLREARYWYFSVFYPTFKNVFTIRNNFIQHFGQHEFEKLLTFQTNFKVSIEVFFKDGCAGVNIHGASRDVTAAVLEVEAMCCKVQEDFAKEEETDMGLNTSTSFPRKPVGESSSDYRQRQQNFSGLEIVRVEKVENSALQQVFELKKKQLKVSTFQRMYQRLPAQYCDLLNRVGFQREFAPPDVQNYGEGIYFSGSVDGAKRQWKGLADEEYLYFVEAQVLTGKSTRGSPGLTVPPVITSEDPFTLYDSVKGGMDTCVIFNGHQALPEYLIICKKIILGLGGGKLNSDMFASHFILFFYLSWLCFIFCFSIKALVSVL
;
A
#
# COMPACT_ATOMS: atom_id res chain seq x y z
N MET A 1 -11.76 7.83 0.01
CA MET A 1 -11.22 6.72 -0.80
C MET A 1 -9.71 6.79 -0.78
N GLN A 2 -9.06 5.64 -0.63
CA GLN A 2 -7.82 5.47 0.14
C GLN A 2 -6.53 5.93 -0.53
N TYR A 3 -6.68 6.73 -1.59
CA TYR A 3 -5.58 7.33 -2.35
C TYR A 3 -5.51 8.86 -2.19
N PHE A 4 -6.44 9.53 -1.50
CA PHE A 4 -6.45 11.00 -1.38
C PHE A 4 -5.40 11.60 -0.40
N GLY A 5 -4.21 11.01 -0.30
CA GLY A 5 -3.01 11.62 0.31
C GLY A 5 -2.06 12.27 -0.71
N LEU A 6 -2.20 11.92 -1.99
CA LEU A 6 -1.59 12.63 -3.11
C LEU A 6 -2.63 13.66 -3.58
N ASN A 7 -2.23 14.91 -3.84
CA ASN A 7 -3.14 15.99 -4.26
C ASN A 7 -3.95 15.59 -5.51
N TYR A 8 -5.14 15.04 -5.33
CA TYR A 8 -6.09 14.79 -6.40
C TYR A 8 -7.21 15.84 -6.32
N TYR A 9 -7.45 16.52 -7.43
CA TYR A 9 -8.67 17.28 -7.62
C TYR A 9 -9.71 16.36 -8.23
N PHE A 10 -10.78 16.06 -7.49
CA PHE A 10 -11.97 15.46 -8.07
C PHE A 10 -12.79 16.59 -8.70
N VAL A 11 -12.65 16.79 -10.01
CA VAL A 11 -13.53 17.73 -10.73
C VAL A 11 -14.67 16.92 -11.32
N SER A 12 -15.79 16.82 -10.61
CA SER A 12 -17.07 16.53 -11.26
C SER A 12 -17.56 17.82 -11.91
N CYS A 13 -17.21 18.04 -13.17
CA CYS A 13 -17.80 19.13 -13.95
C CYS A 13 -19.26 18.79 -14.28
N LEU A 14 -20.19 19.21 -13.41
CA LEU A 14 -21.53 19.58 -13.85
C LEU A 14 -21.45 21.05 -14.23
N GLN A 15 -21.10 21.35 -15.48
CA GLN A 15 -21.02 22.73 -15.94
C GLN A 15 -22.40 23.39 -15.92
N GLY A 16 -22.67 24.16 -14.87
CA GLY A 16 -23.37 25.43 -15.02
C GLY A 16 -22.37 26.47 -15.54
N SER A 17 -22.70 27.10 -16.66
CA SER A 17 -22.12 28.34 -17.24
C SER A 17 -21.47 29.25 -16.17
N GLU A 18 -20.29 29.86 -16.31
CA GLU A 18 -19.71 30.63 -17.44
C GLU A 18 -18.27 31.12 -17.04
N PRO A 19 -17.53 31.99 -17.78
CA PRO A 19 -16.42 31.62 -18.66
C PRO A 19 -15.02 32.12 -18.21
N THR A 20 -13.93 31.50 -18.73
CA THR A 20 -12.69 32.24 -19.00
C THR A 20 -11.86 31.61 -20.13
N THR A 21 -11.83 32.34 -21.25
CA THR A 21 -10.75 32.52 -22.23
C THR A 21 -9.85 31.33 -22.58
N GLY A 22 -10.25 30.61 -23.63
CA GLY A 22 -9.40 29.72 -24.41
C GLY A 22 -10.13 29.32 -25.69
N TYR A 23 -9.59 29.69 -26.84
CA TYR A 23 -10.17 29.54 -28.17
C TYR A 23 -10.47 28.06 -28.48
N PHE A 24 -11.75 27.67 -28.54
CA PHE A 24 -12.20 26.38 -29.09
C PHE A 24 -13.07 26.63 -30.31
N ASP A 25 -12.58 26.17 -31.46
CA ASP A 25 -13.30 26.11 -32.73
C ASP A 25 -14.21 24.87 -32.78
N SER A 26 -15.31 25.04 -33.50
CA SER A 26 -16.34 24.07 -33.91
C SER A 26 -17.36 23.61 -32.85
N ARG A 27 -18.57 24.15 -33.00
CA ARG A 27 -19.81 23.77 -32.32
C ARG A 27 -20.43 22.55 -32.99
N ASP A 28 -20.77 21.53 -32.21
CA ASP A 28 -21.85 20.59 -32.52
C ASP A 28 -22.75 20.48 -31.27
N PRO A 29 -24.01 20.98 -31.27
CA PRO A 29 -24.83 21.08 -30.07
C PRO A 29 -25.51 19.77 -29.62
N THR A 30 -25.15 18.60 -30.16
CA THR A 30 -25.92 17.36 -29.94
C THR A 30 -25.18 16.20 -29.27
N LYS A 31 -23.97 16.39 -28.76
CA LYS A 31 -23.34 15.40 -27.85
C LYS A 31 -23.70 15.72 -26.41
N SER A 32 -24.67 15.01 -25.84
CA SER A 32 -24.80 14.92 -24.38
C SER A 32 -23.44 14.48 -23.83
N ALA A 33 -22.74 15.36 -23.13
CA ALA A 33 -21.41 15.09 -22.61
C ALA A 33 -21.49 13.85 -21.70
N GLN A 34 -20.91 12.73 -22.14
CA GLN A 34 -20.84 11.54 -21.30
C GLN A 34 -20.02 11.88 -20.05
N PRO A 35 -20.48 11.48 -18.85
CA PRO A 35 -19.69 11.64 -17.65
C PRO A 35 -18.39 10.85 -17.80
N TYR A 36 -17.25 11.48 -17.51
CA TYR A 36 -15.93 10.85 -17.51
C TYR A 36 -15.24 11.09 -16.18
N ILE A 37 -14.30 10.21 -15.86
CA ILE A 37 -13.42 10.35 -14.69
C ILE A 37 -12.04 10.70 -15.22
N GLU A 38 -11.49 11.82 -14.75
CA GLU A 38 -10.13 12.25 -15.06
C GLU A 38 -9.22 11.95 -13.87
N LEU A 39 -8.12 11.25 -14.13
CA LEU A 39 -7.06 11.02 -13.16
C LEU A 39 -5.85 11.83 -13.59
N SER A 40 -5.39 12.73 -12.73
CA SER A 40 -4.23 13.58 -12.98
C SER A 40 -3.25 13.51 -11.81
N SER A 41 -1.96 13.53 -12.14
CA SER A 41 -0.86 13.65 -11.18
C SER A 41 0.36 14.22 -11.89
N ALA A 42 1.23 14.90 -11.14
CA ALA A 42 2.54 15.31 -11.64
C ALA A 42 3.51 14.13 -11.80
N PHE A 43 3.17 12.97 -11.23
CA PHE A 43 4.06 11.81 -11.17
C PHE A 43 3.41 10.57 -11.77
N ASP A 44 4.13 9.90 -12.68
CA ASP A 44 3.63 8.74 -13.43
C ASP A 44 3.30 7.56 -12.51
N GLU A 45 4.09 7.31 -11.46
CA GLU A 45 3.82 6.23 -10.52
C GLU A 45 2.51 6.47 -9.77
N THR A 46 2.24 7.71 -9.38
CA THR A 46 1.01 8.08 -8.67
C THR A 46 -0.21 7.91 -9.56
N LEU A 47 -0.08 8.30 -10.83
CA LEU A 47 -1.14 8.12 -11.82
C LEU A 47 -1.38 6.65 -12.12
N ARG A 48 -0.32 5.84 -12.21
CA ARG A 48 -0.40 4.39 -12.38
C ARG A 48 -1.15 3.75 -11.22
N GLU A 49 -0.81 4.07 -9.98
CA GLU A 49 -1.44 3.48 -8.81
C GLU A 49 -2.94 3.80 -8.76
N ALA A 50 -3.32 5.06 -9.01
CA ALA A 50 -4.72 5.46 -9.09
C ALA A 50 -5.48 4.73 -10.20
N ARG A 51 -4.88 4.61 -11.39
CA ARG A 51 -5.47 3.85 -12.52
C ARG A 51 -5.64 2.39 -12.16
N TYR A 52 -4.62 1.77 -11.57
CA TYR A 52 -4.67 0.35 -11.19
C TYR A 52 -5.80 0.08 -10.18
N TRP A 53 -5.93 0.91 -9.15
CA TRP A 53 -7.02 0.79 -8.18
C TRP A 53 -8.39 1.02 -8.84
N TYR A 54 -8.51 2.03 -9.72
CA TYR A 54 -9.74 2.27 -10.46
C TYR A 54 -10.15 1.06 -11.31
N PHE A 55 -9.21 0.49 -12.08
CA PHE A 55 -9.49 -0.67 -12.90
C PHE A 55 -9.78 -1.92 -12.06
N SER A 56 -9.14 -2.09 -10.91
CA SER A 56 -9.41 -3.23 -10.03
C SER A 56 -10.84 -3.19 -9.47
N VAL A 57 -11.33 -1.99 -9.09
CA VAL A 57 -12.66 -1.80 -8.48
C VAL A 57 -13.81 -1.80 -9.50
N PHE A 58 -13.63 -1.16 -10.67
CA PHE A 58 -14.71 -0.99 -11.66
C PHE A 58 -14.72 -2.05 -12.77
N TYR A 59 -13.60 -2.76 -12.97
CA TYR A 59 -13.50 -3.84 -13.96
C TYR A 59 -13.01 -5.14 -13.33
N PRO A 60 -13.63 -5.60 -12.22
CA PRO A 60 -13.23 -6.86 -11.60
C PRO A 60 -13.47 -8.00 -12.60
N THR A 61 -12.47 -8.86 -12.74
CA THR A 61 -12.47 -10.00 -13.68
C THR A 61 -13.58 -11.00 -13.31
N PHE A 62 -14.82 -10.83 -13.79
CA PHE A 62 -15.97 -11.75 -13.62
C PHE A 62 -16.17 -12.38 -12.22
N LYS A 63 -15.68 -11.76 -11.14
CA LYS A 63 -15.76 -12.30 -9.79
C LYS A 63 -16.95 -11.66 -9.10
N ASN A 64 -17.88 -12.50 -8.63
CA ASN A 64 -18.96 -12.11 -7.71
C ASN A 64 -18.45 -11.77 -6.30
N VAL A 65 -17.14 -11.58 -6.13
CA VAL A 65 -16.45 -11.37 -4.86
C VAL A 65 -15.34 -10.35 -5.06
N PHE A 66 -15.30 -9.34 -4.20
CA PHE A 66 -14.17 -8.41 -4.08
C PHE A 66 -13.58 -8.49 -2.67
N THR A 67 -12.26 -8.46 -2.56
CA THR A 67 -11.55 -8.52 -1.27
C THR A 67 -10.80 -7.22 -1.04
N ILE A 68 -11.20 -6.48 0.00
CA ILE A 68 -10.46 -5.33 0.51
C ILE A 68 -9.46 -5.85 1.54
N ARG A 69 -8.19 -5.49 1.40
CA ARG A 69 -7.14 -5.84 2.37
C ARG A 69 -6.64 -4.57 3.04
N ASN A 70 -7.01 -4.39 4.30
CA ASN A 70 -6.66 -3.20 5.07
C ASN A 70 -6.66 -3.51 6.57
N ASN A 71 -5.49 -3.50 7.20
CA ASN A 71 -5.38 -3.81 8.62
C ASN A 71 -6.04 -2.81 9.55
N PHE A 72 -6.39 -1.61 9.07
CA PHE A 72 -7.17 -0.65 9.85
C PHE A 72 -8.61 -1.12 10.11
N ILE A 73 -9.07 -2.18 9.45
CA ILE A 73 -10.32 -2.86 9.80
C ILE A 73 -10.27 -3.40 11.25
N GLN A 74 -9.09 -3.65 11.81
CA GLN A 74 -8.94 -4.01 13.23
C GLN A 74 -9.35 -2.88 14.18
N HIS A 75 -9.38 -1.63 13.71
CA HIS A 75 -9.82 -0.46 14.47
C HIS A 75 -11.31 -0.16 14.29
N PHE A 76 -12.07 -1.03 13.61
CA PHE A 76 -13.52 -0.86 13.48
C PHE A 76 -14.20 -1.03 14.84
N GLY A 77 -14.93 0.01 15.24
CA GLY A 77 -15.77 -0.02 16.42
C GLY A 77 -17.19 -0.47 16.10
N GLN A 78 -18.06 -0.34 17.09
CA GLN A 78 -19.48 -0.67 16.97
C GLN A 78 -20.13 0.06 15.77
N HIS A 79 -19.82 1.34 15.57
CA HIS A 79 -20.39 2.17 14.50
C HIS A 79 -20.04 1.64 13.11
N GLU A 80 -18.78 1.26 12.88
CA GLU A 80 -18.31 0.71 11.62
C GLU A 80 -18.97 -0.65 11.34
N PHE A 81 -19.11 -1.52 12.35
CA PHE A 81 -19.81 -2.80 12.19
C PHE A 81 -21.30 -2.63 11.90
N GLU A 82 -21.99 -1.67 12.54
CA GLU A 82 -23.38 -1.32 12.24
C GLU A 82 -23.54 -0.81 10.79
N LYS A 83 -22.58 -0.03 10.29
CA LYS A 83 -22.54 0.37 8.88
C LYS A 83 -22.35 -0.81 7.94
N LEU A 84 -21.45 -1.76 8.26
CA LEU A 84 -21.28 -2.97 7.43
C LEU A 84 -22.60 -3.75 7.31
N LEU A 85 -23.35 -3.92 8.40
CA LEU A 85 -24.68 -4.55 8.37
C LEU A 85 -25.68 -3.77 7.50
N THR A 86 -25.63 -2.44 7.60
CA THR A 86 -26.46 -1.54 6.77
C THR A 86 -26.11 -1.68 5.28
N PHE A 87 -24.82 -1.74 4.94
CA PHE A 87 -24.35 -1.92 3.57
C PHE A 87 -24.80 -3.26 2.96
N GLN A 88 -24.80 -4.35 3.74
CA GLN A 88 -25.32 -5.64 3.27
C GLN A 88 -26.77 -5.51 2.80
N THR A 89 -27.60 -4.78 3.55
CA THR A 89 -29.03 -4.62 3.24
C THR A 89 -29.23 -3.67 2.06
N ASN A 90 -28.54 -2.52 2.06
CA ASN A 90 -28.69 -1.48 1.05
C ASN A 90 -28.21 -1.92 -0.33
N PHE A 91 -27.07 -2.62 -0.37
CA PHE A 91 -26.47 -3.09 -1.61
C PHE A 91 -26.83 -4.55 -1.93
N LYS A 92 -27.59 -5.26 -1.08
CA LYS A 92 -27.91 -6.69 -1.29
C LYS A 92 -26.66 -7.56 -1.47
N VAL A 93 -25.63 -7.26 -0.68
CA VAL A 93 -24.34 -7.97 -0.67
C VAL A 93 -24.17 -8.74 0.64
N SER A 94 -23.32 -9.76 0.62
CA SER A 94 -22.81 -10.42 1.84
C SER A 94 -21.41 -9.90 2.14
N ILE A 95 -21.16 -9.50 3.37
CA ILE A 95 -19.91 -8.90 3.84
C ILE A 95 -19.33 -9.78 4.94
N GLU A 96 -18.13 -10.29 4.75
CA GLU A 96 -17.40 -11.09 5.72
C GLU A 96 -16.08 -10.38 6.09
N VAL A 97 -15.94 -10.00 7.35
CA VAL A 97 -14.69 -9.47 7.88
C VAL A 97 -13.80 -10.63 8.31
N PHE A 98 -12.52 -10.60 7.94
CA PHE A 98 -11.56 -11.62 8.32
C PHE A 98 -10.28 -11.00 8.89
N PHE A 99 -9.60 -11.78 9.74
CA PHE A 99 -8.23 -11.53 10.16
C PHE A 99 -7.46 -12.85 10.07
N LYS A 100 -6.45 -12.90 9.20
CA LYS A 100 -5.68 -14.10 8.96
C LYS A 100 -4.22 -13.74 8.69
N ASP A 101 -3.30 -14.43 9.35
CA ASP A 101 -1.85 -14.26 9.16
C ASP A 101 -1.39 -12.80 9.30
N GLY A 102 -1.95 -12.06 10.27
CA GLY A 102 -1.64 -10.64 10.51
C GLY A 102 -2.27 -9.68 9.49
N CYS A 103 -3.13 -10.18 8.60
CA CYS A 103 -3.81 -9.40 7.57
C CYS A 103 -5.33 -9.35 7.83
N ALA A 104 -5.86 -8.15 8.03
CA ALA A 104 -7.29 -7.89 8.12
C ALA A 104 -7.87 -7.50 6.77
N GLY A 105 -9.12 -7.87 6.54
CA GLY A 105 -9.81 -7.56 5.30
C GLY A 105 -11.30 -7.80 5.34
N VAL A 106 -11.95 -7.43 4.25
CA VAL A 106 -13.38 -7.65 4.03
C VAL A 106 -13.57 -8.35 2.69
N ASN A 107 -14.31 -9.46 2.68
CA ASN A 107 -14.82 -10.07 1.47
C ASN A 107 -16.26 -9.59 1.22
N ILE A 108 -16.53 -9.09 0.03
CA ILE A 108 -17.84 -8.58 -0.38
C ILE A 108 -18.34 -9.41 -1.54
N HIS A 109 -19.45 -10.13 -1.32
CA HIS A 109 -20.05 -11.04 -2.29
C HIS A 109 -21.39 -10.49 -2.79
N GLY A 110 -21.64 -10.56 -4.10
CA GLY A 110 -22.91 -10.11 -4.67
C GLY A 110 -22.85 -9.86 -6.17
N ALA A 111 -23.85 -9.15 -6.69
CA ALA A 111 -23.85 -8.70 -8.07
C ALA A 111 -22.79 -7.60 -8.27
N SER A 112 -22.12 -7.59 -9.44
CA SER A 112 -20.96 -6.73 -9.68
C SER A 112 -21.19 -5.24 -9.38
N ARG A 113 -22.33 -4.65 -9.79
CA ARG A 113 -22.63 -3.23 -9.52
C ARG A 113 -22.77 -2.93 -8.03
N ASP A 114 -23.45 -3.82 -7.32
CA ASP A 114 -23.72 -3.70 -5.90
C ASP A 114 -22.44 -3.89 -5.07
N VAL A 115 -21.60 -4.85 -5.47
CA VAL A 115 -20.27 -5.06 -4.89
C VAL A 115 -19.41 -3.81 -5.08
N THR A 116 -19.36 -3.23 -6.29
CA THR A 116 -18.61 -1.99 -6.50
C THR A 116 -19.10 -0.87 -5.59
N ALA A 117 -20.41 -0.65 -5.46
CA ALA A 117 -20.95 0.37 -4.55
C ALA A 117 -20.57 0.11 -3.08
N ALA A 118 -20.68 -1.13 -2.61
CA ALA A 118 -20.29 -1.51 -1.26
C ALA A 118 -18.78 -1.35 -1.03
N VAL A 119 -17.93 -1.71 -2.01
CA VAL A 119 -16.47 -1.53 -1.94
C VAL A 119 -16.13 -0.05 -1.76
N LEU A 120 -16.75 0.84 -2.53
CA LEU A 120 -16.52 2.28 -2.44
C LEU A 120 -16.83 2.84 -1.03
N GLU A 121 -17.92 2.39 -0.42
CA GLU A 121 -18.31 2.79 0.95
C GLU A 121 -17.39 2.21 2.03
N VAL A 122 -17.00 0.93 1.92
CA VAL A 122 -16.08 0.29 2.87
C VAL A 122 -14.69 0.92 2.78
N GLU A 123 -14.19 1.19 1.57
CA GLU A 123 -12.93 1.92 1.34
C GLU A 123 -12.99 3.32 1.95
N ALA A 124 -14.11 4.05 1.78
CA ALA A 124 -14.29 5.36 2.40
C ALA A 124 -14.28 5.29 3.93
N MET A 125 -14.89 4.25 4.52
CA MET A 125 -14.86 3.99 5.95
C MET A 125 -13.44 3.70 6.45
N CYS A 126 -12.68 2.85 5.75
CA CYS A 126 -11.27 2.59 6.09
C CYS A 126 -10.42 3.88 6.02
N CYS A 127 -10.69 4.79 5.07
CA CYS A 127 -9.99 6.09 5.02
C CYS A 127 -10.24 6.93 6.25
N LYS A 128 -11.49 6.96 6.71
CA LYS A 128 -11.89 7.74 7.87
C LYS A 128 -11.21 7.22 9.13
N VAL A 129 -11.20 5.90 9.32
CA VAL A 129 -10.51 5.24 10.43
C VAL A 129 -8.99 5.50 10.39
N GLN A 130 -8.37 5.47 9.20
CA GLN A 130 -6.95 5.82 9.06
C GLN A 130 -6.65 7.28 9.42
N GLU A 131 -7.51 8.21 9.00
CA GLU A 131 -7.35 9.63 9.33
C GLU A 131 -7.51 9.88 10.83
N ASP A 132 -8.48 9.22 11.46
CA ASP A 132 -8.73 9.37 12.89
C ASP A 132 -7.57 8.75 13.71
N PHE A 133 -7.09 7.57 13.31
CA PHE A 133 -5.85 6.99 13.86
C PHE A 133 -4.66 7.94 13.69
N ALA A 134 -4.50 8.56 12.51
CA ALA A 134 -3.39 9.45 12.26
C ALA A 134 -3.39 10.67 13.20
N LYS A 135 -4.56 11.26 13.42
CA LYS A 135 -4.74 12.40 14.33
C LYS A 135 -4.48 12.04 15.78
N GLU A 136 -4.87 10.85 16.20
CA GLU A 136 -4.61 10.35 17.55
C GLU A 136 -3.10 10.21 17.78
N GLU A 137 -2.39 9.53 16.88
CA GLU A 137 -0.93 9.40 16.95
C GLU A 137 -0.21 10.75 16.86
N GLU A 138 -0.67 11.68 16.00
CA GLU A 138 -0.13 13.04 15.93
C GLU A 138 -0.29 13.77 17.27
N THR A 139 -1.45 13.65 17.90
CA THR A 139 -1.74 14.24 19.23
C THR A 139 -0.82 13.64 20.30
N ASP A 140 -0.63 12.32 20.29
CA ASP A 140 0.22 11.59 21.24
C ASP A 140 1.70 11.97 21.12
N MET A 141 2.16 12.31 19.91
CA MET A 141 3.50 12.86 19.68
C MET A 141 3.64 14.33 20.07
N GLY A 142 2.56 14.97 20.56
CA GLY A 142 2.53 16.36 21.01
C GLY A 142 2.35 17.38 19.88
N LEU A 143 1.79 16.97 18.73
CA LEU A 143 1.44 17.88 17.64
C LEU A 143 0.03 18.43 17.84
N ASN A 144 -0.07 19.72 18.16
CA ASN A 144 -1.36 20.40 18.35
C ASN A 144 -1.92 21.03 17.07
N THR A 145 -1.19 20.96 15.95
CA THR A 145 -1.60 21.55 14.66
C THR A 145 -1.29 20.60 13.51
N SER A 146 -2.19 20.58 12.52
CA SER A 146 -2.04 19.87 11.25
C SER A 146 -0.88 20.47 10.46
N THR A 147 0.35 20.05 10.74
CA THR A 147 1.53 20.43 9.97
C THR A 147 1.66 19.53 8.76
N SER A 148 1.79 20.12 7.57
CA SER A 148 2.26 19.39 6.40
C SER A 148 3.67 18.89 6.69
N PHE A 149 3.90 17.59 6.53
CA PHE A 149 5.23 16.97 6.59
C PHE A 149 5.72 16.81 5.15
N PRO A 150 6.39 17.81 4.55
CA PRO A 150 6.78 17.69 3.15
C PRO A 150 7.90 16.66 2.99
N ARG A 151 7.67 15.67 2.12
CA ARG A 151 8.75 14.89 1.53
C ARG A 151 9.54 15.79 0.58
N LYS A 152 10.86 15.86 0.77
CA LYS A 152 11.74 16.72 -0.04
C LYS A 152 12.45 15.90 -1.11
N PRO A 153 12.31 16.23 -2.40
CA PRO A 153 13.04 15.54 -3.46
C PRO A 153 14.56 15.63 -3.23
N VAL A 154 15.25 14.51 -3.39
CA VAL A 154 16.70 14.42 -3.32
C VAL A 154 17.25 14.44 -4.75
N GLY A 155 18.11 15.42 -5.05
CA GLY A 155 18.71 15.55 -6.38
C GLY A 155 19.65 14.38 -6.70
N GLU A 156 19.61 13.91 -7.94
CA GLU A 156 20.40 12.77 -8.43
C GLU A 156 21.92 12.95 -8.28
N SER A 157 22.39 14.20 -8.31
CA SER A 157 23.80 14.54 -8.15
C SER A 157 24.29 14.49 -6.69
N SER A 158 23.40 14.37 -5.72
CA SER A 158 23.74 14.36 -4.29
C SER A 158 24.47 13.09 -3.86
N SER A 159 25.30 13.20 -2.82
CA SER A 159 25.93 12.04 -2.18
C SER A 159 24.89 11.05 -1.65
N ASP A 160 23.77 11.59 -1.13
CA ASP A 160 22.65 10.80 -0.61
C ASP A 160 22.04 9.90 -1.69
N TYR A 161 21.80 10.46 -2.89
CA TYR A 161 21.26 9.67 -4.00
C TYR A 161 22.25 8.59 -4.44
N ARG A 162 23.53 8.95 -4.64
CA ARG A 162 24.55 8.01 -5.11
C ARG A 162 24.77 6.84 -4.15
N GLN A 163 24.73 7.08 -2.84
CA GLN A 163 24.82 6.02 -1.83
C GLN A 163 23.67 5.01 -1.99
N ARG A 164 22.44 5.50 -2.18
CA ARG A 164 21.27 4.64 -2.36
C ARG A 164 21.29 3.90 -3.69
N GLN A 165 21.77 4.53 -4.75
CA GLN A 165 21.93 3.87 -6.05
C GLN A 165 22.78 2.58 -5.97
N GLN A 166 23.79 2.53 -5.10
CA GLN A 166 24.60 1.32 -4.90
C GLN A 166 23.82 0.19 -4.21
N ASN A 167 22.94 0.52 -3.26
CA ASN A 167 22.19 -0.47 -2.48
C ASN A 167 20.98 -1.05 -3.24
N PHE A 168 20.50 -0.36 -4.27
CA PHE A 168 19.30 -0.70 -5.05
C PHE A 168 19.63 -1.33 -6.41
N SER A 169 20.75 -2.07 -6.49
CA SER A 169 21.13 -2.77 -7.73
C SER A 169 20.01 -3.68 -8.26
N GLY A 170 19.81 -3.70 -9.59
CA GLY A 170 18.73 -4.44 -10.24
C GLY A 170 17.37 -3.74 -10.22
N LEU A 171 17.28 -2.53 -9.68
CA LEU A 171 16.11 -1.65 -9.74
C LEU A 171 16.49 -0.30 -10.35
N GLU A 172 15.55 0.31 -11.05
CA GLU A 172 15.68 1.69 -11.54
C GLU A 172 15.10 2.61 -10.47
N ILE A 173 15.93 3.46 -9.86
CA ILE A 173 15.43 4.49 -8.94
C ILE A 173 14.75 5.58 -9.77
N VAL A 174 13.46 5.80 -9.51
CA VAL A 174 12.63 6.82 -10.15
C VAL A 174 12.65 8.11 -9.33
N ARG A 175 12.59 7.98 -8.00
CA ARG A 175 12.55 9.13 -7.10
C ARG A 175 13.12 8.74 -5.73
N VAL A 176 13.85 9.66 -5.12
CA VAL A 176 14.26 9.60 -3.72
C VAL A 176 13.75 10.84 -3.03
N GLU A 177 13.04 10.66 -1.93
CA GLU A 177 12.51 11.75 -1.14
C GLU A 177 12.96 11.62 0.30
N LYS A 178 13.47 12.71 0.86
CA LYS A 178 13.80 12.77 2.27
C LYS A 178 12.53 12.96 3.09
N VAL A 179 12.36 12.15 4.12
CA VAL A 179 11.25 12.22 5.08
C VAL A 179 11.71 13.07 6.25
N GLU A 180 11.01 14.18 6.51
CA GLU A 180 11.35 15.11 7.58
C GLU A 180 10.12 15.37 8.45
N ASN A 181 10.09 14.73 9.62
CA ASN A 181 9.07 14.93 10.64
C ASN A 181 9.76 15.10 12.00
N SER A 182 9.72 16.32 12.53
CA SER A 182 10.42 16.69 13.76
C SER A 182 9.80 16.07 15.01
N ALA A 183 8.50 15.76 15.00
CA ALA A 183 7.84 15.09 16.12
C ALA A 183 8.29 13.62 16.20
N LEU A 184 8.27 12.90 15.07
CA LEU A 184 8.81 11.54 15.00
C LEU A 184 10.28 11.49 15.43
N GLN A 185 11.09 12.46 15.01
CA GLN A 185 12.49 12.55 15.42
C GLN A 185 12.62 12.73 16.94
N GLN A 186 11.81 13.59 17.56
CA GLN A 186 11.84 13.80 19.01
C GLN A 186 11.45 12.54 19.78
N VAL A 187 10.37 11.88 19.37
CA VAL A 187 9.90 10.65 20.01
C VAL A 187 10.92 9.51 19.83
N PHE A 188 11.55 9.41 18.66
CA PHE A 188 12.64 8.46 18.41
C PHE A 188 13.85 8.71 19.34
N GLU A 189 14.27 9.97 19.52
CA GLU A 189 15.39 10.31 20.42
C GLU A 189 15.04 10.05 21.90
N LEU A 190 13.79 10.25 22.31
CA LEU A 190 13.32 9.84 23.64
C LEU A 190 13.35 8.31 23.78
N LYS A 191 12.92 7.57 22.76
CA LYS A 191 12.97 6.11 22.75
C LYS A 191 14.41 5.60 22.83
N LYS A 192 15.33 6.20 22.10
CA LYS A 192 16.77 5.91 22.15
C LYS A 192 17.34 6.06 23.57
N LYS A 193 16.99 7.14 24.27
CA LYS A 193 17.38 7.37 25.67
C LYS A 193 16.75 6.33 26.60
N GLN A 194 15.46 6.01 26.41
CA GLN A 194 14.74 5.01 27.20
C GLN A 194 15.42 3.63 27.11
N LEU A 195 15.79 3.21 25.90
CA LEU A 195 16.47 1.93 25.66
C LEU A 195 17.96 1.95 26.04
N LYS A 196 18.52 3.12 26.38
CA LYS A 196 19.95 3.32 26.68
C LYS A 196 20.86 2.83 25.55
N VAL A 197 20.44 3.04 24.30
CA VAL A 197 21.20 2.65 23.09
C VAL A 197 21.87 3.88 22.48
N SER A 198 23.13 3.75 22.06
CA SER A 198 23.88 4.85 21.42
C SER A 198 23.82 4.83 19.89
N THR A 199 23.57 3.66 19.29
CA THR A 199 23.61 3.43 17.84
C THR A 199 22.25 3.01 17.28
N PHE A 200 22.10 3.13 15.97
CA PHE A 200 20.97 2.61 15.21
C PHE A 200 21.50 1.79 14.04
N GLN A 201 20.67 0.92 13.48
CA GLN A 201 20.93 0.26 12.21
C GLN A 201 20.10 0.90 11.12
N ARG A 202 20.72 1.15 9.96
CA ARG A 202 19.98 1.59 8.78
C ARG A 202 19.40 0.36 8.10
N MET A 203 18.08 0.31 7.98
CA MET A 203 17.35 -0.83 7.44
C MET A 203 16.25 -0.38 6.48
N TYR A 204 15.70 -1.34 5.75
CA TYR A 204 14.71 -1.13 4.71
C TYR A 204 13.41 -1.83 5.05
N GLN A 205 12.30 -1.20 4.71
CA GLN A 205 10.97 -1.80 4.70
C GLN A 205 10.30 -1.49 3.36
N ARG A 206 9.56 -2.45 2.81
CA ARG A 206 8.71 -2.22 1.64
C ARG A 206 7.31 -1.83 2.12
N LEU A 207 6.67 -0.89 1.41
CA LEU A 207 5.35 -0.39 1.77
C LEU A 207 4.45 -0.27 0.53
N PRO A 208 3.14 -0.57 0.59
CA PRO A 208 2.20 -0.19 -0.46
C PRO A 208 2.11 1.33 -0.63
N ALA A 209 1.91 1.81 -1.87
CA ALA A 209 1.88 3.23 -2.18
C ALA A 209 0.91 4.04 -1.29
N GLN A 210 -0.27 3.47 -1.01
CA GLN A 210 -1.36 4.09 -0.24
C GLN A 210 -0.98 4.48 1.20
N TYR A 211 0.09 3.90 1.75
CA TYR A 211 0.49 4.14 3.14
C TYR A 211 1.71 5.08 3.26
N CYS A 212 2.32 5.51 2.15
CA CYS A 212 3.49 6.39 2.17
C CYS A 212 3.22 7.71 2.90
N ASP A 213 2.03 8.30 2.70
CA ASP A 213 1.67 9.57 3.35
C ASP A 213 1.37 9.37 4.84
N LEU A 214 0.72 8.26 5.19
CA LEU A 214 0.44 7.92 6.58
C LEU A 214 1.74 7.68 7.37
N LEU A 215 2.67 6.89 6.82
CA LEU A 215 4.00 6.66 7.40
C LEU A 215 4.74 7.98 7.71
N ASN A 216 4.65 8.96 6.81
CA ASN A 216 5.30 10.25 6.99
C ASN A 216 4.68 11.07 8.14
N ARG A 217 3.38 10.88 8.41
CA ARG A 217 2.68 11.51 9.53
C ARG A 217 2.99 10.84 10.87
N VAL A 218 2.87 9.51 10.93
CA VAL A 218 2.82 8.76 12.20
C VAL A 218 3.94 7.75 12.39
N GLY A 219 4.94 7.72 11.51
CA GLY A 219 6.07 6.80 11.61
C GLY A 219 5.66 5.38 11.22
N PHE A 220 6.37 4.37 11.72
CA PHE A 220 6.12 2.98 11.38
C PHE A 220 5.02 2.38 12.24
N GLN A 221 4.00 1.77 11.61
CA GLN A 221 2.91 1.10 12.30
C GLN A 221 2.73 -0.31 11.76
N ARG A 222 2.28 -1.24 12.61
CA ARG A 222 2.12 -2.65 12.24
C ARG A 222 1.00 -2.84 11.21
N GLU A 223 0.02 -1.94 11.22
CA GLU A 223 -1.18 -1.97 10.40
C GLU A 223 -0.82 -1.93 8.91
N PHE A 224 0.03 -1.00 8.49
CA PHE A 224 0.39 -0.90 7.07
C PHE A 224 1.69 -1.58 6.68
N ALA A 225 2.40 -2.15 7.65
CA ALA A 225 3.69 -2.80 7.48
C ALA A 225 3.72 -4.35 7.72
N PRO A 226 2.64 -5.15 7.53
CA PRO A 226 2.71 -6.58 7.81
C PRO A 226 3.46 -7.32 6.68
N PRO A 227 4.49 -8.14 6.98
CA PRO A 227 5.00 -9.09 5.99
C PRO A 227 3.91 -10.13 5.68
N ASP A 228 4.00 -10.81 4.54
CA ASP A 228 3.01 -11.85 4.17
C ASP A 228 2.95 -12.99 5.21
N VAL A 229 4.05 -13.22 5.93
CA VAL A 229 4.16 -14.26 6.96
C VAL A 229 4.96 -13.72 8.16
N GLN A 230 4.34 -13.71 9.33
CA GLN A 230 4.92 -13.22 10.59
C GLN A 230 5.73 -14.31 11.33
N ASN A 231 6.82 -14.77 10.72
CA ASN A 231 7.63 -15.88 11.23
C ASN A 231 8.38 -15.61 12.55
N TYR A 232 8.54 -14.35 12.94
CA TYR A 232 9.40 -13.95 14.06
C TYR A 232 8.67 -13.14 15.14
N GLY A 233 7.36 -12.94 14.99
CA GLY A 233 6.51 -12.18 15.90
C GLY A 233 5.55 -11.24 15.17
N GLU A 234 4.51 -10.80 15.85
CA GLU A 234 3.49 -9.85 15.38
C GLU A 234 3.98 -8.40 15.54
N GLY A 235 5.14 -8.09 14.96
CA GLY A 235 5.75 -6.76 15.02
C GLY A 235 5.93 -6.11 13.64
N ILE A 236 6.79 -5.10 13.60
CA ILE A 236 7.15 -4.33 12.41
C ILE A 236 8.49 -4.83 11.89
N TYR A 237 8.49 -5.26 10.62
CA TYR A 237 9.62 -5.98 10.03
C TYR A 237 10.51 -5.04 9.23
N PHE A 238 11.82 -5.18 9.45
CA PHE A 238 12.86 -4.49 8.72
C PHE A 238 13.87 -5.49 8.17
N SER A 239 14.51 -5.14 7.07
CA SER A 239 15.58 -5.92 6.45
C SER A 239 16.81 -5.04 6.29
N GLY A 240 18.01 -5.53 6.62
CA GLY A 240 19.24 -4.77 6.37
C GLY A 240 19.63 -4.68 4.89
N SER A 241 18.89 -5.33 3.99
CA SER A 241 19.05 -5.21 2.53
C SER A 241 17.73 -4.98 1.79
N VAL A 242 17.82 -4.31 0.63
CA VAL A 242 16.68 -4.08 -0.29
C VAL A 242 16.08 -5.40 -0.77
N ASP A 243 16.90 -6.38 -1.10
CA ASP A 243 16.42 -7.70 -1.53
C ASP A 243 15.72 -8.48 -0.41
N GLY A 244 16.19 -8.35 0.84
CA GLY A 244 15.46 -8.90 1.98
C GLY A 244 14.09 -8.23 2.17
N ALA A 245 14.01 -6.90 2.02
CA ALA A 245 12.75 -6.16 2.10
C ALA A 245 11.78 -6.58 0.98
N LYS A 246 12.28 -6.84 -0.24
CA LYS A 246 11.47 -7.38 -1.35
C LYS A 246 10.87 -8.75 -1.02
N ARG A 247 11.66 -9.64 -0.42
CA ARG A 247 11.23 -11.02 -0.11
C ARG A 247 10.20 -11.11 1.01
N GLN A 248 10.15 -10.13 1.91
CA GLN A 248 9.19 -10.07 3.02
C GLN A 248 7.74 -9.80 2.55
N TRP A 249 7.57 -9.29 1.32
CA TRP A 249 6.31 -8.77 0.78
C TRP A 249 6.03 -9.31 -0.64
N LYS A 250 5.80 -10.62 -0.75
CA LYS A 250 5.51 -11.30 -2.01
C LYS A 250 4.15 -10.89 -2.58
N GLY A 251 3.17 -10.52 -1.76
CA GLY A 251 1.87 -10.02 -2.23
C GLY A 251 1.96 -8.75 -3.08
N LEU A 252 3.04 -7.99 -2.94
CA LEU A 252 3.31 -6.78 -3.72
C LEU A 252 4.24 -7.07 -4.92
N ALA A 253 4.71 -8.31 -5.12
CA ALA A 253 5.75 -8.63 -6.08
C ALA A 253 5.41 -8.33 -7.54
N ASP A 254 4.15 -8.08 -7.90
CA ASP A 254 3.70 -7.81 -9.28
C ASP A 254 3.53 -6.31 -9.60
N GLU A 255 3.76 -5.42 -8.63
CA GLU A 255 3.69 -3.97 -8.86
C GLU A 255 4.77 -3.49 -9.83
N GLU A 256 4.42 -2.54 -10.70
CA GLU A 256 5.37 -1.92 -11.62
C GLU A 256 6.36 -1.01 -10.88
N TYR A 257 5.82 -0.21 -9.95
CA TYR A 257 6.57 0.63 -9.03
C TYR A 257 6.68 -0.03 -7.66
N LEU A 258 7.83 0.11 -7.03
CA LEU A 258 8.15 -0.45 -5.72
C LEU A 258 8.53 0.69 -4.79
N TYR A 259 7.93 0.72 -3.61
CA TYR A 259 8.15 1.77 -2.61
C TYR A 259 8.92 1.20 -1.43
N PHE A 260 10.11 1.75 -1.19
CA PHE A 260 10.97 1.36 -0.09
C PHE A 260 11.17 2.53 0.84
N VAL A 261 11.10 2.24 2.14
CA VAL A 261 11.44 3.19 3.19
C VAL A 261 12.77 2.77 3.78
N GLU A 262 13.73 3.68 3.77
CA GLU A 262 14.97 3.55 4.54
C GLU A 262 14.77 4.21 5.90
N ALA A 263 15.18 3.53 6.96
CA ALA A 263 14.94 3.95 8.33
C ALA A 263 16.15 3.73 9.23
N GLN A 264 16.27 4.58 10.26
CA GLN A 264 17.07 4.26 11.44
C GLN A 264 16.25 3.37 12.37
N VAL A 265 16.78 2.22 12.77
CA VAL A 265 16.11 1.25 13.64
C VAL A 265 16.92 1.02 14.90
N LEU A 266 16.30 1.24 16.05
CA LEU A 266 16.86 0.97 17.38
C LEU A 266 16.65 -0.51 17.72
N THR A 267 17.63 -1.35 17.37
CA THR A 267 17.55 -2.79 17.58
C THR A 267 17.84 -3.21 19.02
N GLY A 268 18.66 -2.44 19.75
CA GLY A 268 18.97 -2.68 21.16
C GLY A 268 19.45 -4.10 21.48
N LYS A 269 19.15 -4.58 22.69
CA LYS A 269 19.31 -5.99 23.08
C LYS A 269 18.29 -6.82 22.31
N SER A 270 18.78 -7.71 21.46
CA SER A 270 17.94 -8.48 20.56
C SER A 270 18.10 -9.98 20.79
N THR A 271 17.01 -10.73 20.65
CA THR A 271 16.97 -12.20 20.78
C THR A 271 16.36 -12.87 19.55
N ARG A 272 16.31 -14.20 19.51
CA ARG A 272 15.70 -14.93 18.39
C ARG A 272 14.17 -14.77 18.43
N GLY A 273 13.58 -14.41 17.28
CA GLY A 273 12.13 -14.34 17.14
C GLY A 273 11.48 -15.69 16.88
N SER A 274 10.18 -15.78 17.19
CA SER A 274 9.33 -16.94 16.91
C SER A 274 7.91 -16.48 16.57
N PRO A 275 7.12 -17.29 15.85
CA PRO A 275 5.73 -16.96 15.56
C PRO A 275 4.92 -16.75 16.86
N GLY A 276 3.92 -15.86 16.81
CA GLY A 276 3.00 -15.60 17.93
C GLY A 276 3.51 -14.68 19.04
N LEU A 277 4.74 -14.17 18.96
CA LEU A 277 5.22 -13.14 19.90
C LEU A 277 4.49 -11.82 19.63
N THR A 278 3.79 -11.27 20.62
CA THR A 278 3.16 -9.93 20.53
C THR A 278 4.01 -8.83 21.18
N VAL A 279 4.95 -9.23 22.04
CA VAL A 279 5.97 -8.39 22.66
C VAL A 279 7.32 -9.13 22.63
N PRO A 280 8.46 -8.44 22.76
CA PRO A 280 9.74 -9.11 22.88
C PRO A 280 9.80 -10.05 24.09
N PRO A 281 10.59 -11.15 24.04
CA PRO A 281 10.75 -12.05 25.18
C PRO A 281 11.39 -11.38 26.41
N VAL A 282 11.20 -11.96 27.59
CA VAL A 282 11.84 -11.53 28.84
C VAL A 282 13.33 -11.90 28.84
N ILE A 283 14.18 -11.04 29.41
CA ILE A 283 15.60 -11.34 29.64
C ILE A 283 15.72 -12.13 30.95
N THR A 284 16.03 -13.42 30.85
CA THR A 284 16.00 -14.39 31.97
C THR A 284 16.96 -14.11 33.14
N SER A 285 17.83 -13.09 33.05
CA SER A 285 18.90 -12.84 34.02
C SER A 285 18.75 -11.57 34.87
N GLU A 286 17.79 -10.68 34.57
CA GLU A 286 17.74 -9.34 35.17
C GLU A 286 16.29 -8.83 35.20
N ASP A 287 15.54 -9.09 36.28
CA ASP A 287 14.14 -8.63 36.50
C ASP A 287 13.08 -9.22 35.53
N PRO A 288 12.01 -9.91 36.03
CA PRO A 288 10.95 -10.47 35.19
C PRO A 288 10.19 -9.45 34.32
N PHE A 289 10.30 -8.14 34.57
CA PHE A 289 9.70 -7.09 33.74
C PHE A 289 10.63 -6.57 32.62
N THR A 290 11.89 -6.99 32.58
CA THR A 290 12.83 -6.57 31.54
C THR A 290 12.65 -7.41 30.29
N LEU A 291 12.15 -6.79 29.23
CA LEU A 291 12.06 -7.40 27.91
C LEU A 291 13.31 -7.13 27.07
N TYR A 292 13.57 -7.96 26.07
CA TYR A 292 14.43 -7.58 24.95
C TYR A 292 13.85 -6.36 24.21
N ASP A 293 14.68 -5.67 23.44
CA ASP A 293 14.25 -4.48 22.70
C ASP A 293 13.70 -4.83 21.32
N SER A 294 14.17 -5.95 20.74
CA SER A 294 13.75 -6.45 19.43
C SER A 294 13.98 -7.95 19.31
N VAL A 295 13.54 -8.52 18.19
CA VAL A 295 13.87 -9.90 17.82
C VAL A 295 14.48 -9.98 16.42
N LYS A 296 15.38 -10.94 16.22
CA LYS A 296 16.06 -11.24 14.97
C LYS A 296 15.46 -12.48 14.30
N GLY A 297 15.36 -12.39 12.98
CA GLY A 297 14.92 -13.47 12.10
C GLY A 297 16.05 -14.01 11.22
N GLY A 298 15.68 -14.47 10.02
CA GLY A 298 16.56 -15.09 9.01
C GLY A 298 17.65 -14.16 8.45
N MET A 299 17.81 -14.10 7.12
CA MET A 299 18.87 -13.31 6.46
C MET A 299 18.67 -11.80 6.68
N ASP A 300 19.11 -11.32 7.84
CA ASP A 300 19.18 -9.91 8.22
C ASP A 300 17.83 -9.23 8.45
N THR A 301 16.90 -9.97 9.08
CA THR A 301 15.59 -9.44 9.49
C THR A 301 15.61 -9.02 10.95
N CYS A 302 15.13 -7.81 11.22
CA CYS A 302 14.85 -7.30 12.56
C CYS A 302 13.35 -7.06 12.69
N VAL A 303 12.78 -7.39 13.84
CA VAL A 303 11.38 -7.11 14.18
C VAL A 303 11.35 -6.30 15.48
N ILE A 304 10.75 -5.11 15.40
CA ILE A 304 10.47 -4.24 16.55
C ILE A 304 8.98 -4.31 16.87
N PHE A 305 8.61 -4.00 18.11
CA PHE A 305 7.21 -4.09 18.58
C PHE A 305 6.62 -2.73 18.97
N ASN A 306 7.37 -1.66 18.73
CA ASN A 306 6.93 -0.29 18.95
C ASN A 306 7.44 0.59 17.80
N GLY A 307 6.53 1.29 17.13
CA GLY A 307 6.81 2.12 15.96
C GLY A 307 7.87 3.20 16.21
N HIS A 308 7.89 3.76 17.42
CA HIS A 308 8.84 4.79 17.82
C HIS A 308 10.30 4.29 17.96
N GLN A 309 10.55 2.99 17.83
CA GLN A 309 11.92 2.46 17.72
C GLN A 309 12.51 2.64 16.31
N ALA A 310 11.74 3.13 15.34
CA ALA A 310 12.21 3.39 14.00
C ALA A 310 11.86 4.81 13.52
N LEU A 311 12.80 5.43 12.82
CA LEU A 311 12.64 6.76 12.23
C LEU A 311 12.79 6.65 10.71
N PRO A 312 11.75 6.95 9.91
CA PRO A 312 11.88 6.98 8.46
C PRO A 312 12.79 8.14 8.04
N GLU A 313 13.79 7.86 7.20
CA GLU A 313 14.72 8.87 6.68
C GLU A 313 14.45 9.20 5.21
N TYR A 314 14.17 8.17 4.38
CA TYR A 314 13.98 8.33 2.95
C TYR A 314 12.90 7.40 2.42
N LEU A 315 12.07 7.92 1.52
CA LEU A 315 11.24 7.14 0.62
C LEU A 315 11.93 7.01 -0.73
N ILE A 316 12.15 5.79 -1.17
CA ILE A 316 12.81 5.45 -2.44
C ILE A 316 11.79 4.71 -3.30
N ILE A 317 11.44 5.32 -4.43
CA ILE A 317 10.51 4.79 -5.42
C ILE A 317 11.34 4.22 -6.56
N CYS A 318 11.12 2.95 -6.86
CA CYS A 318 11.82 2.23 -7.89
C CYS A 318 10.87 1.64 -8.93
N LYS A 319 11.38 1.41 -10.14
CA LYS A 319 10.76 0.58 -11.17
C LYS A 319 11.60 -0.69 -11.34
N LYS A 320 10.95 -1.81 -11.70
CA LYS A 320 11.67 -3.05 -12.04
C LYS A 320 12.41 -2.90 -13.37
N ILE A 321 13.69 -3.24 -13.38
CA ILE A 321 14.45 -3.38 -14.63
C ILE A 321 14.06 -4.71 -15.27
N ILE A 322 13.29 -4.66 -16.36
CA ILE A 322 13.07 -5.82 -17.21
C ILE A 322 14.32 -5.94 -18.09
N LEU A 323 15.26 -6.81 -17.70
CA LEU A 323 16.41 -7.14 -18.56
C LEU A 323 15.89 -7.89 -19.79
N GLY A 324 15.59 -7.14 -20.85
CA GLY A 324 15.34 -7.69 -22.17
C GLY A 324 16.62 -8.29 -22.73
N LEU A 325 16.55 -9.57 -23.12
CA LEU A 325 17.51 -10.14 -24.06
C LEU A 325 17.46 -9.32 -25.36
N GLY A 326 18.52 -8.54 -25.63
CA GLY A 326 18.89 -8.07 -26.97
C GLY A 326 18.00 -6.97 -27.58
N GLY A 327 18.65 -5.94 -28.10
CA GLY A 327 18.00 -4.77 -28.68
C GLY A 327 17.11 -5.06 -29.90
N GLY A 328 15.97 -4.38 -29.92
CA GLY A 328 15.09 -4.22 -31.05
C GLY A 328 13.93 -3.33 -30.62
N LYS A 329 13.71 -2.21 -31.32
CA LYS A 329 12.51 -1.36 -31.19
C LYS A 329 11.28 -2.28 -31.29
N LEU A 330 10.66 -2.61 -30.16
CA LEU A 330 9.39 -3.29 -30.13
C LEU A 330 8.29 -2.23 -30.20
N ASN A 331 7.72 -2.09 -31.40
CA ASN A 331 6.52 -1.31 -31.65
C ASN A 331 5.40 -1.75 -30.69
N SER A 332 4.60 -0.79 -30.22
CA SER A 332 3.48 -0.96 -29.29
C SER A 332 2.34 -1.85 -29.81
N ASP A 333 2.44 -2.39 -31.03
CA ASP A 333 1.39 -3.20 -31.65
C ASP A 333 1.52 -4.70 -31.36
N MET A 334 2.64 -5.17 -30.77
CA MET A 334 2.85 -6.62 -30.55
C MET A 334 2.24 -7.16 -29.26
N PHE A 335 1.87 -6.29 -28.30
CA PHE A 335 1.13 -6.71 -27.10
C PHE A 335 -0.36 -6.96 -27.37
N ALA A 336 -0.93 -6.36 -28.42
CA ALA A 336 -2.30 -6.64 -28.84
C ALA A 336 -2.44 -8.07 -29.39
N SER A 337 -1.46 -8.56 -30.14
CA SER A 337 -1.55 -9.87 -30.82
C SER A 337 -1.44 -11.07 -29.87
N HIS A 338 -0.64 -10.97 -28.79
CA HIS A 338 -0.57 -12.04 -27.78
C HIS A 338 -1.80 -12.05 -26.86
N PHE A 339 -2.42 -10.90 -26.60
CA PHE A 339 -3.70 -10.84 -25.89
C PHE A 339 -4.84 -11.42 -26.73
N ILE A 340 -4.88 -11.13 -28.03
CA ILE A 340 -5.90 -11.69 -28.94
C ILE A 340 -5.77 -13.21 -29.07
N LEU A 341 -4.55 -13.76 -29.10
CA LEU A 341 -4.35 -15.21 -29.16
C LEU A 341 -4.80 -15.92 -27.87
N PHE A 342 -4.55 -15.32 -26.71
CA PHE A 342 -4.97 -15.87 -25.41
C PHE A 342 -6.51 -15.84 -25.24
N PHE A 343 -7.17 -14.79 -25.74
CA PHE A 343 -8.62 -14.72 -25.80
C PHE A 343 -9.21 -15.71 -26.83
N TYR A 344 -8.57 -15.92 -27.99
CA TYR A 344 -9.01 -16.90 -28.98
C TYR A 344 -8.89 -18.35 -28.48
N LEU A 345 -7.80 -18.70 -27.78
CA LEU A 345 -7.60 -20.02 -27.18
C LEU A 345 -8.56 -20.29 -26.00
N SER A 346 -8.86 -19.26 -25.19
CA SER A 346 -9.90 -19.37 -24.15
C SER A 346 -11.31 -19.48 -24.73
N TRP A 347 -11.60 -18.78 -25.83
CA TRP A 347 -12.90 -18.85 -26.51
C TRP A 347 -13.11 -20.20 -27.23
N LEU A 348 -12.07 -20.77 -27.84
CA LEU A 348 -12.09 -22.13 -28.39
C LEU A 348 -12.29 -23.21 -27.32
N CYS A 349 -11.69 -23.06 -26.13
CA CYS A 349 -11.96 -23.95 -24.99
C CYS A 349 -13.40 -23.82 -24.46
N PHE A 350 -13.98 -22.61 -24.52
CA PHE A 350 -15.37 -22.37 -24.11
C PHE A 350 -16.38 -22.99 -25.09
N ILE A 351 -16.10 -22.94 -26.40
CA ILE A 351 -16.94 -23.57 -27.45
C ILE A 351 -16.85 -25.10 -27.38
N PHE A 352 -15.66 -25.67 -27.08
CA PHE A 352 -15.51 -27.12 -26.88
C PHE A 352 -16.19 -27.64 -25.61
N CYS A 353 -16.17 -26.87 -24.50
CA CYS A 353 -16.89 -27.24 -23.28
C CYS A 353 -18.42 -27.15 -23.42
N PHE A 354 -18.94 -26.21 -24.22
CA PHE A 354 -20.38 -26.12 -24.47
C PHE A 354 -20.90 -27.20 -25.41
N SER A 355 -20.10 -27.65 -26.38
CA SER A 355 -20.49 -28.77 -27.26
C SER A 355 -20.50 -30.13 -26.54
N ILE A 356 -19.66 -30.33 -25.52
CA ILE A 356 -19.65 -31.58 -24.74
C ILE A 356 -20.82 -31.63 -23.75
N LYS A 357 -21.28 -30.49 -23.19
CA LYS A 357 -22.47 -30.45 -22.34
C LYS A 357 -23.79 -30.61 -23.12
N ALA A 358 -23.82 -30.27 -24.40
CA ALA A 358 -24.98 -30.50 -25.26
C ALA A 358 -25.12 -31.98 -25.70
N LEU A 359 -24.03 -32.75 -25.76
CA LEU A 359 -24.07 -34.16 -26.15
C LEU A 359 -24.48 -35.12 -25.02
N VAL A 360 -24.37 -34.70 -23.75
CA VAL A 360 -24.74 -35.51 -22.57
C VAL A 360 -26.21 -35.33 -22.16
N SER A 361 -26.98 -34.50 -22.89
CA SER A 361 -28.42 -34.31 -22.65
C SER A 361 -29.32 -34.98 -23.70
N VAL A 362 -28.76 -35.76 -24.64
CA VAL A 362 -29.50 -36.48 -25.71
C VAL A 362 -29.08 -37.97 -25.81
N LEU A 363 -28.36 -38.48 -24.82
CA LEU A 363 -28.21 -39.91 -24.51
C LEU A 363 -28.70 -40.13 -23.08
#